data_AF-A0A372FAD9-F1
#
_entry.id   AF-A0A372FAD9-F1
#
_cell.length_a   1.000
_cell.length_b   1.000
_cell.length_c   1.000
_cell.angle_alpha   90.00
_cell.angle_beta   90.00
_cell.angle_gamma   90.00
#
_symmetry.space_group_name_H-M   'P 1'
#
loop_
_entity.id
_entity.type
_entity.pdbx_description
1 polymer ?
#
loop_
_entity_poly.entity_id
_entity_poly.type
_entity_poly.pdbx_seq_one_letter_code
_entity_poly.pdbx_strand_id
1 'polypeptide(L)'
;MSMEFKQKDGTKSVLKGYSYMAASPNADNYKPSPKLKKTALPQKVDLRPFMTKVENQKHLSSCTANATAGAYEYLAKKHLKKRAFEVSRLFVYYNARLRASSNIQDKGSFIQYAIDSLHKLGACTEETWPYETQKVNDKPHGKTYEEAANFKVQESKYIPTDLNAWKQCLAEGYPIIFGIALFKGFDDCNKNKGIVPMPSPDEASRKAHGLHAMLCVGYSEVDKMFIVRNSWGEQWGDKGYCYMPYDYVINSKLNMGDSWMIARTAPIPDYEDTWKEDKRSVVDGGKGYDPNKFVVYTEDDYEDFDVFDEIEVVEYDEELPEDYDELEEYEEEEGEDEEESEDEEEYEEEESEDEEEYEEEEGEDEEEYEEEEESEDEEEYEEEEESEDEEEYEEGEESEDEEEYEEEEGEDEEYEEEESEEEYNEDEEEEESEEEYNEEEEAEEEYEEESDGEEGGEEEEEEK
;
A
#
# COMPACT_ATOMS: atom_id res chain seq x y z
N MET A 1 -19.01 -10.05 3.82
CA MET A 1 -18.97 -9.28 5.07
C MET A 1 -18.40 -7.91 4.74
N SER A 2 -19.17 -6.84 4.93
CA SER A 2 -18.66 -5.46 4.84
C SER A 2 -17.87 -5.16 6.12
N MET A 3 -16.63 -4.69 6.01
CA MET A 3 -15.95 -4.12 7.18
C MET A 3 -16.45 -2.69 7.37
N GLU A 4 -17.59 -2.55 8.04
CA GLU A 4 -17.98 -1.28 8.62
C GLU A 4 -17.19 -1.09 9.92
N PHE A 5 -16.21 -0.21 9.92
CA PHE A 5 -15.57 0.23 11.16
C PHE A 5 -16.50 1.23 11.86
N LYS A 6 -17.42 0.72 12.69
CA LYS A 6 -18.15 1.54 13.67
C LYS A 6 -17.26 1.76 14.88
N GLN A 7 -16.90 3.01 15.14
CA GLN A 7 -16.39 3.39 16.46
C GLN A 7 -17.53 3.28 17.49
N LYS A 8 -17.19 3.15 18.78
CA LYS A 8 -18.17 2.97 19.89
C LYS A 8 -19.19 4.12 20.00
N ASP A 9 -18.97 5.25 19.33
CA ASP A 9 -19.85 6.42 19.31
C ASP A 9 -20.76 6.51 18.07
N GLY A 10 -20.71 5.53 17.16
CA GLY A 10 -21.55 5.50 15.96
C GLY A 10 -21.06 6.36 14.78
N THR A 11 -19.87 6.96 14.86
CA THR A 11 -19.28 7.68 13.72
C THR A 11 -18.74 6.72 12.65
N LYS A 12 -18.95 7.07 11.37
CA LYS A 12 -18.44 6.32 10.21
C LYS A 12 -16.95 6.63 10.04
N SER A 13 -16.10 5.61 10.07
CA SER A 13 -14.66 5.80 9.91
C SER A 13 -14.33 6.10 8.45
N VAL A 14 -13.76 7.28 8.19
CA VAL A 14 -13.07 7.59 6.92
C VAL A 14 -11.86 6.65 6.83
N LEU A 15 -11.58 6.09 5.65
CA LEU A 15 -10.34 5.36 5.42
C LEU A 15 -9.17 6.36 5.56
N LYS A 16 -8.41 6.29 6.65
CA LYS A 16 -7.39 7.27 7.04
C LYS A 16 -5.96 6.72 6.95
N GLY A 17 -5.68 5.89 5.95
CA GLY A 17 -4.37 5.25 5.79
C GLY A 17 -3.34 6.06 5.01
N TYR A 18 -3.81 6.90 4.08
CA TYR A 18 -2.98 7.61 3.13
C TYR A 18 -3.31 9.11 3.19
N SER A 19 -2.26 9.92 3.26
CA SER A 19 -2.32 11.37 3.13
C SER A 19 -1.55 11.80 1.88
N TYR A 20 -2.12 12.74 1.13
CA TYR A 20 -1.46 13.27 -0.07
C TYR A 20 -0.27 14.15 0.31
N MET A 21 0.80 14.02 -0.47
CA MET A 21 1.96 14.90 -0.43
C MET A 21 2.37 15.25 -1.86
N ALA A 22 2.60 16.52 -2.13
CA ALA A 22 3.16 16.96 -3.40
C ALA A 22 4.54 16.31 -3.60
N ALA A 23 4.85 15.92 -4.84
CA ALA A 23 6.15 15.33 -5.15
C ALA A 23 7.29 16.28 -4.75
N SER A 24 8.35 15.74 -4.15
CA SER A 24 9.57 16.50 -3.89
C SER A 24 9.99 17.30 -5.12
N PRO A 25 10.36 18.59 -4.98
CA PRO A 25 10.83 19.39 -6.11
C PRO A 25 12.02 18.78 -6.85
N ASN A 26 12.79 17.93 -6.17
CA ASN A 26 13.95 17.21 -6.69
C ASN A 26 13.63 15.78 -7.13
N ALA A 27 12.36 15.37 -7.16
CA ALA A 27 11.96 14.04 -7.54
C ALA A 27 12.37 13.69 -8.98
N ASP A 28 13.04 12.55 -9.13
CA ASP A 28 13.36 12.02 -10.44
C ASP A 28 12.08 11.58 -11.16
N ASN A 29 11.87 12.13 -12.36
CA ASN A 29 10.69 11.79 -13.16
C ASN A 29 10.93 10.51 -13.96
N TYR A 30 9.95 9.61 -13.95
CA TYR A 30 9.96 8.41 -14.77
C TYR A 30 10.07 8.77 -16.26
N LYS A 31 10.97 8.06 -16.94
CA LYS A 31 11.16 8.14 -18.38
C LYS A 31 11.36 6.72 -18.90
N PRO A 32 10.60 6.29 -19.93
CA PRO A 32 10.77 4.95 -20.47
C PRO A 32 12.16 4.79 -21.08
N SER A 33 12.69 3.57 -21.00
CA SER A 33 13.98 3.22 -21.60
C SER A 33 13.98 3.43 -23.12
N PRO A 34 15.16 3.64 -23.72
CA PRO A 34 15.28 3.73 -25.18
C PRO A 34 14.73 2.50 -25.93
N LYS A 35 14.77 1.31 -25.32
CA LYS A 35 14.20 0.08 -25.87
C LYS A 35 12.68 0.17 -25.92
N LEU A 36 12.05 0.52 -24.79
CA LEU A 36 10.59 0.60 -24.71
C LEU A 36 10.02 1.71 -25.62
N LYS A 37 10.70 2.86 -25.73
CA LYS A 37 10.31 3.95 -26.65
C LYS A 37 10.19 3.53 -28.11
N LYS A 38 10.87 2.46 -28.51
CA LYS A 38 10.88 1.92 -29.89
C LYS A 38 10.01 0.68 -30.04
N THR A 39 9.39 0.21 -28.97
CA THR A 39 8.62 -1.04 -28.93
C THR A 39 7.14 -0.71 -28.79
N ALA A 40 6.28 -1.41 -29.52
CA ALA A 40 4.85 -1.31 -29.28
C ALA A 40 4.53 -1.92 -27.90
N LEU A 41 3.72 -1.23 -27.11
CA LEU A 41 3.32 -1.76 -25.82
C LEU A 41 2.48 -3.04 -25.99
N PRO A 42 2.69 -4.06 -25.14
CA PRO A 42 1.90 -5.28 -25.18
C PRO A 42 0.42 -4.98 -24.90
N GLN A 43 -0.48 -5.84 -25.38
CA GLN A 43 -1.92 -5.67 -25.11
C GLN A 43 -2.27 -5.85 -23.63
N LYS A 44 -1.44 -6.58 -22.88
CA LYS A 44 -1.62 -6.82 -21.46
C LYS A 44 -0.27 -7.02 -20.78
N VAL A 45 -0.15 -6.47 -19.58
CA VAL A 45 0.95 -6.73 -18.65
C VAL A 45 0.35 -7.27 -17.37
N ASP A 46 0.91 -8.37 -16.86
CA ASP A 46 0.47 -8.99 -15.62
C ASP A 46 1.67 -9.35 -14.74
N LEU A 47 1.91 -8.54 -13.71
CA LEU A 47 3.03 -8.72 -12.77
C LEU A 47 2.69 -9.72 -11.64
N ARG A 48 1.43 -10.14 -11.50
CA ARG A 48 0.94 -11.00 -10.40
C ARG A 48 1.71 -12.32 -10.23
N PRO A 49 2.20 -13.01 -11.28
CA PRO A 49 2.98 -14.25 -11.11
C PRO A 49 4.24 -14.08 -10.24
N PHE A 50 4.75 -12.86 -10.11
CA PHE A 50 5.92 -12.52 -9.31
C PHE A 50 5.57 -11.71 -8.05
N MET A 51 4.29 -11.51 -7.75
CA MET A 51 3.87 -10.92 -6.48
C MET A 51 3.94 -11.97 -5.37
N THR A 52 4.08 -11.50 -4.14
CA THR A 52 3.84 -12.23 -2.89
C THR A 52 2.34 -12.38 -2.63
N LYS A 53 1.97 -13.10 -1.57
CA LYS A 53 0.57 -13.24 -1.15
C LYS A 53 -0.03 -11.87 -0.80
N VAL A 54 -1.33 -11.69 -1.01
CA VAL A 54 -1.93 -10.38 -0.71
C VAL A 54 -2.02 -10.17 0.80
N GLU A 55 -1.38 -9.10 1.24
CA GLU A 55 -1.30 -8.69 2.62
C GLU A 55 -2.62 -8.22 3.21
N ASN A 56 -2.76 -8.29 4.53
CA ASN A 56 -3.92 -7.77 5.26
C ASN A 56 -3.50 -6.78 6.35
N GLN A 57 -3.73 -5.49 6.11
CA GLN A 57 -3.44 -4.40 7.04
C GLN A 57 -4.34 -4.38 8.29
N LYS A 58 -5.37 -5.22 8.34
CA LYS A 58 -6.36 -5.29 9.41
C LYS A 58 -7.02 -3.92 9.63
N HIS A 59 -7.00 -3.41 10.86
CA HIS A 59 -7.62 -2.15 11.24
C HIS A 59 -6.63 -0.97 11.30
N LEU A 60 -5.36 -1.20 10.94
CA LEU A 60 -4.34 -0.15 10.97
C LEU A 60 -4.43 0.77 9.76
N SER A 61 -3.93 1.99 9.91
CA SER A 61 -3.87 3.00 8.85
C SER A 61 -2.61 2.87 7.98
N SER A 62 -2.12 1.65 7.75
CA SER A 62 -0.78 1.43 7.17
C SER A 62 -0.76 1.16 5.66
N CYS A 63 -1.73 1.66 4.88
CA CYS A 63 -1.84 1.29 3.47
C CYS A 63 -0.64 1.71 2.62
N THR A 64 -0.04 2.87 2.90
CA THR A 64 1.18 3.32 2.22
C THR A 64 2.32 2.32 2.38
N ALA A 65 2.57 1.87 3.61
CA ALA A 65 3.59 0.86 3.89
C ALA A 65 3.28 -0.51 3.25
N ASN A 66 2.01 -0.91 3.16
CA ASN A 66 1.63 -2.17 2.51
C ASN A 66 1.86 -2.11 0.99
N ALA A 67 1.48 -1.01 0.34
CA ALA A 67 1.71 -0.82 -1.09
C ALA A 67 3.21 -0.78 -1.42
N THR A 68 3.98 -0.04 -0.60
CA THR A 68 5.44 0.07 -0.74
C THR A 68 6.16 -1.26 -0.47
N ALA A 69 5.78 -2.00 0.57
CA ALA A 69 6.30 -3.34 0.84
C ALA A 69 6.01 -4.30 -0.33
N GLY A 70 4.79 -4.32 -0.85
CA GLY A 70 4.43 -5.17 -1.99
C GLY A 70 5.24 -4.85 -3.26
N ALA A 71 5.59 -3.58 -3.50
CA ALA A 71 6.48 -3.20 -4.58
C ALA A 71 7.90 -3.75 -4.37
N TYR A 72 8.42 -3.61 -3.15
CA TYR A 72 9.75 -4.07 -2.78
C TYR A 72 9.88 -5.59 -2.92
N GLU A 73 8.92 -6.34 -2.36
CA GLU A 73 8.87 -7.79 -2.40
C GLU A 73 8.83 -8.33 -3.84
N TYR A 74 8.06 -7.66 -4.72
CA TYR A 74 8.04 -8.01 -6.14
C TYR A 74 9.42 -7.84 -6.79
N LEU A 75 10.08 -6.69 -6.56
CA LEU A 75 11.41 -6.43 -7.12
C LEU A 75 12.39 -7.48 -6.65
N ALA A 76 12.40 -7.75 -5.36
CA ALA A 76 13.31 -8.71 -4.79
C ALA A 76 13.05 -10.13 -5.32
N LYS A 77 11.78 -10.51 -5.48
CA LYS A 77 11.40 -11.79 -6.08
C LYS A 77 11.81 -11.88 -7.56
N LYS A 78 11.75 -10.80 -8.34
CA LYS A 78 12.25 -10.76 -9.72
C LYS A 78 13.79 -10.88 -9.77
N HIS A 79 14.52 -10.21 -8.88
CA HIS A 79 15.99 -10.26 -8.87
C HIS A 79 16.55 -11.56 -8.28
N LEU A 80 15.88 -12.16 -7.29
CA LEU A 80 16.33 -13.36 -6.58
C LEU A 80 15.73 -14.65 -7.16
N LYS A 81 15.41 -14.67 -8.45
CA LYS A 81 14.90 -15.85 -9.17
C LYS A 81 13.74 -16.54 -8.45
N LYS A 82 12.73 -15.76 -8.05
CA LYS A 82 11.48 -16.20 -7.41
C LYS A 82 11.55 -16.54 -5.91
N ARG A 83 12.68 -16.32 -5.23
CA ARG A 83 12.71 -16.36 -3.75
C ARG A 83 11.85 -15.21 -3.21
N ALA A 84 10.82 -15.55 -2.46
CA ALA A 84 9.98 -14.59 -1.77
C ALA A 84 10.49 -14.36 -0.35
N PHE A 85 10.30 -13.15 0.15
CA PHE A 85 10.34 -12.81 1.57
C PHE A 85 9.26 -11.78 1.82
N GLU A 86 8.86 -11.67 3.09
CA GLU A 86 7.84 -10.72 3.54
C GLU A 86 8.57 -9.56 4.21
N VAL A 87 8.35 -8.35 3.72
CA VAL A 87 8.95 -7.12 4.27
C VAL A 87 8.15 -6.69 5.49
N SER A 88 8.83 -6.27 6.56
CA SER A 88 8.14 -5.74 7.73
C SER A 88 7.42 -4.44 7.40
N ARG A 89 6.10 -4.53 7.24
CA ARG A 89 5.25 -3.36 6.98
C ARG A 89 5.20 -2.41 8.16
N LEU A 90 5.31 -2.90 9.40
CA LEU A 90 5.35 -2.03 10.58
C LEU A 90 6.66 -1.26 10.69
N PHE A 91 7.78 -1.84 10.26
CA PHE A 91 9.06 -1.11 10.20
C PHE A 91 8.97 0.06 9.22
N VAL A 92 8.53 -0.21 7.98
CA VAL A 92 8.32 0.83 6.97
C VAL A 92 7.32 1.88 7.46
N TYR A 93 6.20 1.45 8.06
CA TYR A 93 5.15 2.37 8.52
C TYR A 93 5.57 3.23 9.72
N TYR A 94 6.34 2.69 10.67
CA TYR A 94 6.87 3.44 11.80
C TYR A 94 7.83 4.52 11.30
N ASN A 95 8.82 4.14 10.52
CA ASN A 95 9.85 5.07 10.04
C ASN A 95 9.29 6.13 9.08
N ALA A 96 8.29 5.79 8.25
CA ALA A 96 7.59 6.77 7.41
C ALA A 96 6.83 7.84 8.23
N ARG A 97 6.33 7.49 9.42
CA ARG A 97 5.67 8.45 10.33
C ARG A 97 6.70 9.25 11.12
N LEU A 98 7.80 8.62 11.53
CA LEU A 98 8.92 9.32 12.17
C LEU A 98 9.55 10.36 11.25
N ARG A 99 9.67 10.04 9.95
CA ARG A 99 10.08 10.96 8.88
C ARG A 99 9.20 12.20 8.79
N ALA A 100 7.91 12.08 9.15
CA ALA A 100 6.94 13.17 9.14
C ALA A 100 6.91 13.96 10.46
N SER A 101 7.05 13.27 11.60
CA SER A 101 6.95 13.88 12.93
C SER A 101 7.41 12.90 14.02
N SER A 102 8.08 13.42 15.06
CA SER A 102 8.39 12.65 16.28
C SER A 102 7.16 12.18 17.07
N ASN A 103 5.97 12.75 16.81
CA ASN A 103 4.73 12.31 17.47
C ASN A 103 4.09 11.13 16.71
N ILE A 104 4.58 9.92 17.00
CA ILE A 104 4.14 8.69 16.32
C ILE A 104 2.73 8.28 16.76
N GLN A 105 1.80 8.24 15.79
CA GLN A 105 0.43 7.80 15.98
C GLN A 105 -0.08 7.03 14.76
N ASP A 106 -1.02 6.12 14.92
CA ASP A 106 -1.64 5.40 13.79
C ASP A 106 -2.69 6.28 13.10
N LYS A 107 -2.22 7.16 12.21
CA LYS A 107 -3.04 8.16 11.51
C LYS A 107 -2.81 8.19 10.00
N GLY A 108 -2.16 7.16 9.47
CA GLY A 108 -1.69 7.14 8.10
C GLY A 108 -0.29 7.71 7.94
N SER A 109 0.17 7.72 6.69
CA SER A 109 1.46 8.29 6.31
C SER A 109 1.41 8.71 4.84
N PHE A 110 2.56 9.08 4.30
CA PHE A 110 2.77 9.54 2.93
C PHE A 110 3.54 8.48 2.14
N ILE A 111 3.25 8.32 0.84
CA ILE A 111 3.94 7.35 0.00
C ILE A 111 5.44 7.68 -0.10
N GLN A 112 5.76 8.97 -0.32
CA GLN A 112 7.14 9.44 -0.40
C GLN A 112 7.95 9.13 0.85
N TYR A 113 7.41 9.38 2.05
CA TYR A 113 8.14 9.08 3.29
C TYR A 113 8.30 7.58 3.57
N ALA A 114 7.39 6.73 3.08
CA ALA A 114 7.61 5.29 3.08
C ALA A 114 8.76 4.88 2.14
N ILE A 115 8.90 5.56 1.00
CA ILE A 115 10.01 5.35 0.07
C ILE A 115 11.33 5.91 0.65
N ASP A 116 11.31 7.08 1.29
CA ASP A 116 12.47 7.66 2.01
C ASP A 116 12.99 6.70 3.07
N SER A 117 12.10 6.07 3.84
CA SER A 117 12.48 5.05 4.81
C SER A 117 13.21 3.88 4.15
N LEU A 118 12.79 3.44 2.97
CA LEU A 118 13.46 2.37 2.24
C LEU A 118 14.80 2.81 1.61
N HIS A 119 14.93 4.09 1.26
CA HIS A 119 16.20 4.64 0.79
C HIS A 119 17.22 4.76 1.92
N LYS A 120 16.82 5.36 3.04
CA LYS A 120 17.67 5.66 4.20
C LYS A 120 18.02 4.39 4.97
N LEU A 121 17.00 3.63 5.35
CA LEU A 121 17.10 2.55 6.34
C LEU A 121 16.99 1.16 5.71
N GLY A 122 16.39 1.07 4.52
CA GLY A 122 16.10 -0.21 3.87
C GLY A 122 14.91 -0.94 4.47
N ALA A 123 14.90 -2.26 4.39
CA ALA A 123 13.79 -3.10 4.81
C ALA A 123 14.25 -4.35 5.54
N CYS A 124 13.76 -4.57 6.75
CA CYS A 124 13.88 -5.87 7.43
C CYS A 124 12.72 -6.78 7.06
N THR A 125 12.87 -8.07 7.36
CA THR A 125 11.81 -9.05 7.18
C THR A 125 10.73 -8.93 8.25
N GLU A 126 9.51 -9.37 7.91
CA GLU A 126 8.41 -9.49 8.86
C GLU A 126 8.66 -10.59 9.91
N GLU A 127 9.63 -11.50 9.69
CA GLU A 127 10.11 -12.41 10.73
C GLU A 127 10.80 -11.65 11.88
N THR A 128 11.64 -10.68 11.54
CA THR A 128 12.37 -9.87 12.52
C THR A 128 11.50 -8.80 13.17
N TRP A 129 10.57 -8.20 12.42
CA TRP A 129 9.58 -7.27 12.99
C TRP A 129 8.16 -7.62 12.53
N PRO A 130 7.45 -8.50 13.27
CA PRO A 130 6.15 -9.05 12.87
C PRO A 130 5.02 -8.02 12.77
N TYR A 131 4.04 -8.30 11.90
CA TYR A 131 2.82 -7.48 11.76
C TYR A 131 1.81 -7.72 12.89
N GLU A 132 2.22 -7.26 14.06
CA GLU A 132 1.48 -7.26 15.31
C GLU A 132 0.82 -5.89 15.54
N THR A 133 -0.50 -5.79 15.43
CA THR A 133 -1.19 -4.48 15.39
C THR A 133 -0.97 -3.61 16.63
N GLN A 134 -0.72 -4.24 17.78
CA GLN A 134 -0.37 -3.57 19.03
C GLN A 134 0.98 -2.83 18.96
N LYS A 135 1.91 -3.29 18.12
CA LYS A 135 3.25 -2.69 17.92
C LYS A 135 3.23 -1.51 16.95
N VAL A 136 2.05 -1.07 16.49
CA VAL A 136 1.94 -0.06 15.44
C VAL A 136 2.68 1.24 15.78
N ASN A 137 2.77 1.64 17.05
CA ASN A 137 3.49 2.86 17.44
C ASN A 137 4.80 2.56 18.18
N ASP A 138 5.19 1.30 18.31
CA ASP A 138 6.40 0.92 19.01
C ASP A 138 7.60 1.12 18.08
N LYS A 139 8.68 1.72 18.62
CA LYS A 139 9.95 1.84 17.91
C LYS A 139 10.50 0.43 17.64
N PRO A 140 10.83 0.08 16.38
CA PRO A 140 11.54 -1.15 16.07
C PRO A 140 12.86 -1.25 16.86
N HIS A 141 13.28 -2.46 17.23
CA HIS A 141 14.54 -2.66 17.97
C HIS A 141 15.77 -2.62 17.03
N GLY A 142 16.97 -2.38 17.59
CA GLY A 142 18.23 -2.22 16.83
C GLY A 142 18.46 -3.24 15.71
N LYS A 143 18.29 -4.53 16.00
CA LYS A 143 18.41 -5.61 15.00
C LYS A 143 17.55 -5.44 13.74
N THR A 144 16.42 -4.74 13.83
CA THR A 144 15.60 -4.44 12.65
C THR A 144 16.31 -3.46 11.71
N TYR A 145 17.00 -2.47 12.24
CA TYR A 145 17.74 -1.46 11.46
C TYR A 145 19.02 -2.06 10.89
N GLU A 146 19.75 -2.87 11.67
CA GLU A 146 20.92 -3.64 11.21
C GLU A 146 20.58 -4.56 10.01
N GLU A 147 19.48 -5.32 10.10
CA GLU A 147 19.03 -6.14 8.98
C GLU A 147 18.62 -5.27 7.80
N ALA A 148 17.82 -4.22 8.04
CA ALA A 148 17.27 -3.37 7.02
C ALA A 148 18.35 -2.65 6.18
N ALA A 149 19.47 -2.27 6.79
CA ALA A 149 20.60 -1.61 6.14
C ALA A 149 21.13 -2.38 4.92
N ASN A 150 21.04 -3.72 4.93
CA ASN A 150 21.46 -4.58 3.83
C ASN A 150 20.53 -4.53 2.60
N PHE A 151 19.37 -3.87 2.72
CA PHE A 151 18.22 -4.03 1.83
C PHE A 151 17.65 -2.67 1.38
N LYS A 152 18.50 -1.66 1.19
CA LYS A 152 18.10 -0.32 0.73
C LYS A 152 17.59 -0.30 -0.73
N VAL A 153 16.57 0.53 -0.97
CA VAL A 153 16.14 0.91 -2.33
C VAL A 153 17.14 1.91 -2.90
N GLN A 154 17.48 1.77 -4.18
CA GLN A 154 18.52 2.60 -4.81
C GLN A 154 17.94 3.72 -5.66
N GLU A 155 16.81 3.48 -6.31
CA GLU A 155 16.14 4.47 -7.15
C GLU A 155 14.65 4.51 -6.83
N SER A 156 14.08 5.71 -6.88
CA SER A 156 12.63 5.91 -6.97
C SER A 156 12.34 6.95 -8.05
N LYS A 157 11.19 6.83 -8.70
CA LYS A 157 10.78 7.76 -9.76
C LYS A 157 9.32 8.13 -9.62
N TYR A 158 9.06 9.42 -9.71
CA TYR A 158 7.71 9.98 -9.83
C TYR A 158 7.12 9.63 -11.19
N ILE A 159 5.87 9.19 -11.22
CA ILE A 159 5.15 8.83 -12.44
C ILE A 159 3.98 9.78 -12.60
N PRO A 160 3.90 10.56 -13.70
CA PRO A 160 2.77 11.45 -13.91
C PRO A 160 1.47 10.64 -14.08
N THR A 161 0.35 11.25 -13.71
CA THR A 161 -1.01 10.75 -13.98
C THR A 161 -1.31 10.79 -15.48
N ASP A 162 -0.66 9.91 -16.23
CA ASP A 162 -0.77 9.77 -17.68
C ASP A 162 -0.87 8.29 -18.05
N LEU A 163 -1.85 7.97 -18.88
CA LEU A 163 -2.15 6.59 -19.24
C LEU A 163 -0.96 5.90 -19.92
N ASN A 164 -0.23 6.63 -20.77
CA ASN A 164 0.90 6.04 -21.48
C ASN A 164 2.11 5.87 -20.56
N ALA A 165 2.41 6.84 -19.69
CA ALA A 165 3.48 6.73 -18.70
C ALA A 165 3.28 5.52 -17.76
N TRP A 166 2.06 5.31 -17.25
CA TRP A 166 1.73 4.17 -16.40
C TRP A 166 1.89 2.84 -17.14
N LYS A 167 1.35 2.72 -18.36
CA LYS A 167 1.51 1.50 -19.17
C LYS A 167 2.97 1.23 -19.52
N GLN A 168 3.75 2.27 -19.77
CA GLN A 168 5.17 2.15 -20.05
C GLN A 168 5.94 1.65 -18.82
N CYS A 169 5.70 2.23 -17.65
CA CYS A 169 6.33 1.80 -16.40
C CYS A 169 6.02 0.32 -16.08
N LEU A 170 4.74 -0.06 -16.18
CA LEU A 170 4.31 -1.45 -16.01
C LEU A 170 4.93 -2.38 -17.05
N ALA A 171 5.01 -1.97 -18.32
CA ALA A 171 5.63 -2.76 -19.38
C ALA A 171 7.14 -2.94 -19.20
N GLU A 172 7.81 -2.06 -18.46
CA GLU A 172 9.20 -2.26 -18.03
C GLU A 172 9.32 -3.14 -16.78
N GLY A 173 8.19 -3.68 -16.31
CA GLY A 173 8.10 -4.61 -15.21
C GLY A 173 8.04 -3.93 -13.84
N TYR A 174 7.90 -2.61 -13.75
CA TYR A 174 7.85 -1.92 -12.47
C TYR A 174 6.40 -1.75 -11.99
N PRO A 175 6.06 -2.22 -10.77
CA PRO A 175 4.80 -1.86 -10.12
C PRO A 175 4.75 -0.37 -9.80
N ILE A 176 3.55 0.19 -9.71
CA ILE A 176 3.34 1.61 -9.38
C ILE A 176 2.62 1.70 -8.04
N ILE A 177 3.28 2.26 -7.03
CA ILE A 177 2.69 2.63 -5.74
C ILE A 177 1.92 3.92 -5.99
N PHE A 178 0.63 3.98 -5.67
CA PHE A 178 -0.16 5.19 -5.94
C PHE A 178 -1.23 5.45 -4.89
N GLY A 179 -1.50 6.74 -4.67
CA GLY A 179 -2.63 7.24 -3.91
C GLY A 179 -3.83 7.54 -4.80
N ILE A 180 -5.05 7.31 -4.31
CA ILE A 180 -6.28 7.62 -5.04
C ILE A 180 -7.46 7.91 -4.10
N ALA A 181 -8.41 8.73 -4.56
CA ALA A 181 -9.70 8.89 -3.88
C ALA A 181 -10.57 7.66 -4.11
N LEU A 182 -11.18 7.14 -3.05
CA LEU A 182 -12.15 6.07 -3.10
C LEU A 182 -13.55 6.59 -2.86
N PHE A 183 -14.53 5.93 -3.46
CA PHE A 183 -15.96 6.24 -3.29
C PHE A 183 -16.72 4.97 -2.91
N LYS A 184 -18.00 5.12 -2.56
CA LYS A 184 -18.85 4.03 -2.09
C LYS A 184 -18.92 2.85 -3.08
N GLY A 185 -18.85 3.11 -4.38
CA GLY A 185 -18.78 2.06 -5.41
C GLY A 185 -17.60 1.08 -5.23
N PHE A 186 -16.53 1.50 -4.55
CA PHE A 186 -15.38 0.64 -4.22
C PHE A 186 -15.75 -0.51 -3.28
N ASP A 187 -16.69 -0.29 -2.35
CA ASP A 187 -17.14 -1.31 -1.39
C ASP A 187 -17.86 -2.49 -2.08
N ASP A 188 -18.36 -2.27 -3.29
CA ASP A 188 -19.04 -3.27 -4.10
C ASP A 188 -18.07 -4.13 -4.93
N CYS A 189 -16.74 -3.91 -4.83
CA CYS A 189 -15.71 -4.68 -5.54
C CYS A 189 -15.90 -6.21 -5.41
N ASN A 190 -16.20 -6.70 -4.20
CA ASN A 190 -16.50 -8.11 -3.94
C ASN A 190 -17.70 -8.64 -4.74
N LYS A 191 -18.75 -7.82 -4.89
CA LYS A 191 -19.98 -8.18 -5.62
C LYS A 191 -19.76 -8.11 -7.13
N ASN A 192 -18.80 -7.30 -7.56
CA ASN A 192 -18.48 -7.01 -8.96
C ASN A 192 -17.26 -7.80 -9.46
N LYS A 193 -16.92 -8.92 -8.80
CA LYS A 193 -15.83 -9.81 -9.21
C LYS A 193 -14.48 -9.10 -9.35
N GLY A 194 -14.21 -8.15 -8.44
CA GLY A 194 -13.00 -7.35 -8.46
C GLY A 194 -13.11 -6.04 -9.24
N ILE A 195 -14.16 -5.80 -10.03
CA ILE A 195 -14.29 -4.54 -10.78
C ILE A 195 -14.67 -3.40 -9.84
N VAL A 196 -13.90 -2.31 -9.91
CA VAL A 196 -14.24 -1.03 -9.30
C VAL A 196 -15.01 -0.19 -10.32
N PRO A 197 -16.27 0.18 -10.07
CA PRO A 197 -17.01 1.08 -10.97
C PRO A 197 -16.42 2.49 -10.93
N MET A 198 -16.62 3.25 -12.02
CA MET A 198 -16.42 4.70 -11.96
C MET A 198 -17.38 5.31 -10.94
N PRO A 199 -16.93 6.26 -10.10
CA PRO A 199 -17.81 6.96 -9.19
C PRO A 199 -18.78 7.84 -9.97
N SER A 200 -20.06 7.86 -9.61
CA SER A 200 -20.97 8.80 -10.27
C SER A 200 -20.63 10.26 -9.89
N PRO A 201 -20.89 11.26 -10.75
CA PRO A 201 -20.68 12.67 -10.39
C PRO A 201 -21.44 13.09 -9.12
N ASP A 202 -22.65 12.57 -8.91
CA ASP A 202 -23.44 12.79 -7.69
C ASP A 202 -22.81 12.12 -6.45
N GLU A 203 -22.15 10.97 -6.61
CA GLU A 203 -21.40 10.35 -5.53
C GLU A 203 -20.11 11.12 -5.23
N ALA A 204 -19.36 11.49 -6.27
CA ALA A 204 -18.08 12.15 -6.13
C ALA A 204 -18.19 13.59 -5.60
N SER A 205 -19.24 14.32 -6.00
CA SER A 205 -19.59 15.63 -5.43
C SER A 205 -19.99 15.59 -3.95
N ARG A 206 -20.39 14.41 -3.43
CA ARG A 206 -20.71 14.20 -2.00
C ARG A 206 -19.50 13.84 -1.15
N LYS A 207 -18.29 13.98 -1.70
CA LYS A 207 -16.96 13.70 -1.15
C LYS A 207 -16.50 12.25 -1.28
N ALA A 208 -15.19 12.08 -1.32
CA ALA A 208 -14.54 10.78 -1.24
C ALA A 208 -14.91 10.06 0.09
N HIS A 209 -15.07 8.75 0.00
CA HIS A 209 -15.18 7.86 1.16
C HIS A 209 -13.88 7.82 1.97
N GLY A 210 -12.75 8.05 1.28
CA GLY A 210 -11.43 8.16 1.88
C GLY A 210 -10.34 8.22 0.81
N LEU A 211 -9.11 8.48 1.26
CA LEU A 211 -7.92 8.32 0.43
C LEU A 211 -7.25 7.00 0.77
N HIS A 212 -6.76 6.30 -0.27
CA HIS A 212 -6.10 5.00 -0.09
C HIS A 212 -4.87 4.88 -0.98
N ALA A 213 -3.85 4.18 -0.48
CA ALA A 213 -2.67 3.83 -1.26
C ALA A 213 -2.72 2.35 -1.64
N MET A 214 -2.50 2.05 -2.91
CA MET A 214 -2.50 0.69 -3.46
C MET A 214 -1.34 0.50 -4.43
N LEU A 215 -1.18 -0.72 -4.93
CA LEU A 215 -0.12 -1.08 -5.86
C LEU A 215 -0.71 -1.49 -7.21
N CYS A 216 -0.42 -0.74 -8.27
CA CYS A 216 -0.78 -1.12 -9.63
C CYS A 216 0.25 -2.13 -10.16
N VAL A 217 -0.23 -3.25 -10.66
CA VAL A 217 0.57 -4.45 -10.97
C VAL A 217 0.30 -4.99 -12.38
N GLY A 218 -0.31 -4.18 -13.25
CA GLY A 218 -0.55 -4.56 -14.63
C GLY A 218 -1.67 -3.76 -15.26
N TYR A 219 -1.94 -4.07 -16.53
CA TYR A 219 -3.01 -3.44 -17.30
C TYR A 219 -3.53 -4.39 -18.37
N SER A 220 -4.76 -4.14 -18.83
CA SER A 220 -5.41 -4.90 -19.91
C SER A 220 -6.07 -3.96 -20.92
N GLU A 221 -5.61 -3.99 -22.17
CA GLU A 221 -6.26 -3.27 -23.28
C GLU A 221 -7.62 -3.84 -23.67
N VAL A 222 -7.84 -5.13 -23.39
CA VAL A 222 -9.13 -5.80 -23.64
C VAL A 222 -10.20 -5.26 -22.69
N ASP A 223 -9.83 -5.04 -21.43
CA ASP A 223 -10.76 -4.64 -20.38
C ASP A 223 -10.79 -3.12 -20.16
N LYS A 224 -9.76 -2.40 -20.65
CA LYS A 224 -9.48 -0.98 -20.39
C LYS A 224 -9.35 -0.68 -18.89
N MET A 225 -8.64 -1.57 -18.20
CA MET A 225 -8.48 -1.54 -16.75
C MET A 225 -7.03 -1.79 -16.33
N PHE A 226 -6.63 -1.15 -15.24
CA PHE A 226 -5.46 -1.51 -14.46
C PHE A 226 -5.76 -2.68 -13.54
N ILE A 227 -4.75 -3.53 -13.30
CA ILE A 227 -4.77 -4.58 -12.28
C ILE A 227 -4.14 -3.99 -11.02
N VAL A 228 -4.88 -3.95 -9.92
CA VAL A 228 -4.45 -3.29 -8.69
C VAL A 228 -4.46 -4.30 -7.54
N ARG A 229 -3.35 -4.39 -6.81
CA ARG A 229 -3.20 -5.15 -5.58
C ARG A 229 -3.60 -4.25 -4.41
N ASN A 230 -4.58 -4.70 -3.63
CA ASN A 230 -4.99 -4.06 -2.39
C ASN A 230 -4.23 -4.70 -1.20
N SER A 231 -4.53 -4.27 0.02
CA SER A 231 -3.89 -4.71 1.27
C SER A 231 -4.91 -5.20 2.30
N TRP A 232 -6.03 -5.79 1.86
CA TRP A 232 -7.14 -6.27 2.70
C TRP A 232 -7.30 -7.80 2.68
N GLY A 233 -6.22 -8.51 2.35
CA GLY A 233 -6.15 -9.96 2.28
C GLY A 233 -6.79 -10.58 1.04
N GLU A 234 -6.49 -11.87 0.82
CA GLU A 234 -6.92 -12.62 -0.37
C GLU A 234 -8.44 -12.88 -0.43
N GLN A 235 -9.18 -12.65 0.65
CA GLN A 235 -10.63 -12.84 0.69
C GLN A 235 -11.41 -11.62 0.18
N TRP A 236 -10.73 -10.51 -0.10
CA TRP A 236 -11.32 -9.30 -0.64
C TRP A 236 -11.09 -9.19 -2.16
N GLY A 237 -12.03 -8.59 -2.89
CA GLY A 237 -11.97 -8.41 -4.34
C GLY A 237 -11.90 -9.74 -5.09
N ASP A 238 -11.05 -9.78 -6.12
CA ASP A 238 -10.63 -11.00 -6.79
C ASP A 238 -9.26 -11.43 -6.24
N LYS A 239 -9.28 -12.25 -5.17
CA LYS A 239 -8.07 -12.78 -4.51
C LYS A 239 -7.12 -11.71 -3.97
N GLY A 240 -7.67 -10.62 -3.44
CA GLY A 240 -6.94 -9.46 -2.93
C GLY A 240 -6.64 -8.39 -3.98
N TYR A 241 -7.06 -8.62 -5.24
CA TYR A 241 -6.90 -7.68 -6.35
C TYR A 241 -8.23 -7.03 -6.72
N CYS A 242 -8.14 -5.87 -7.36
CA CYS A 242 -9.25 -5.24 -8.05
C CYS A 242 -8.83 -4.75 -9.44
N TYR A 243 -9.82 -4.42 -10.25
CA TYR A 243 -9.69 -3.99 -11.62
C TYR A 243 -10.29 -2.59 -11.74
N MET A 244 -9.43 -1.59 -11.93
CA MET A 244 -9.83 -0.18 -11.96
C MET A 244 -9.82 0.35 -13.39
N PRO A 245 -10.90 1.00 -13.88
CA PRO A 245 -10.92 1.62 -15.19
C PRO A 245 -9.74 2.60 -15.37
N TYR A 246 -9.18 2.63 -16.58
CA TYR A 246 -8.12 3.60 -16.91
C TYR A 246 -8.58 5.01 -16.59
N ASP A 247 -9.78 5.38 -17.02
CA ASP A 247 -10.37 6.71 -16.85
C ASP A 247 -10.66 7.07 -15.39
N TYR A 248 -10.68 6.10 -14.46
CA TYR A 248 -10.69 6.42 -13.03
C TYR A 248 -9.28 6.86 -12.65
N VAL A 249 -8.31 5.96 -12.83
CA VAL A 249 -6.97 6.10 -12.26
C VAL A 249 -6.22 7.29 -12.84
N ILE A 250 -6.45 7.63 -14.11
CA ILE A 250 -5.78 8.75 -14.80
C ILE A 250 -6.56 10.08 -14.74
N ASN A 251 -7.72 10.12 -14.08
CA ASN A 251 -8.51 11.33 -13.99
C ASN A 251 -7.99 12.24 -12.87
N SER A 252 -7.62 13.46 -13.24
CA SER A 252 -7.02 14.46 -12.34
C SER A 252 -7.95 14.91 -11.20
N LYS A 253 -9.27 14.74 -11.36
CA LYS A 253 -10.30 15.01 -10.33
C LYS A 253 -10.49 13.87 -9.33
N LEU A 254 -9.96 12.68 -9.62
CA LEU A 254 -10.10 11.47 -8.80
C LEU A 254 -8.75 10.94 -8.29
N ASN A 255 -7.65 11.39 -8.89
CA ASN A 255 -6.28 11.05 -8.50
C ASN A 255 -5.41 12.32 -8.49
N MET A 256 -4.90 12.68 -7.31
CA MET A 256 -4.04 13.86 -7.10
C MET A 256 -2.62 13.71 -7.68
N GLY A 257 -2.28 12.52 -8.19
CA GLY A 257 -1.02 12.26 -8.88
C GLY A 257 0.17 11.96 -7.99
N ASP A 258 -0.05 11.36 -6.82
CA ASP A 258 1.00 10.81 -5.97
C ASP A 258 1.28 9.37 -6.36
N SER A 259 2.18 9.17 -7.33
CA SER A 259 2.45 7.89 -7.96
C SER A 259 3.93 7.67 -8.18
N TRP A 260 4.43 6.52 -7.73
CA TRP A 260 5.85 6.24 -7.62
C TRP A 260 6.19 4.82 -8.03
N MET A 261 7.34 4.66 -8.66
CA MET A 261 8.03 3.37 -8.74
C MET A 261 9.27 3.40 -7.86
N ILE A 262 9.66 2.23 -7.37
CA ILE A 262 10.99 1.97 -6.80
C ILE A 262 11.76 1.01 -7.70
N ALA A 263 13.09 1.07 -7.64
CA ALA A 263 13.97 0.24 -8.46
C ALA A 263 15.35 0.05 -7.81
N ARG A 264 16.08 -0.92 -8.38
CA ARG A 264 17.54 -1.05 -8.21
C ARG A 264 18.23 -0.32 -9.36
N THR A 265 19.52 -0.02 -9.21
CA THR A 265 20.36 0.49 -10.30
C THR A 265 20.46 -0.50 -11.45
N ALA A 266 20.49 -1.80 -11.12
CA ALA A 266 20.36 -2.87 -12.10
C ALA A 266 18.90 -2.98 -12.58
N PRO A 267 18.63 -2.97 -13.90
CA PRO A 267 17.29 -3.15 -14.43
C PRO A 267 16.65 -4.49 -14.02
N ILE A 268 15.32 -4.53 -13.96
CA ILE A 268 14.58 -5.78 -13.75
C ILE A 268 14.94 -6.80 -14.84
N PRO A 269 15.34 -8.03 -14.47
CA PRO A 269 15.61 -9.09 -15.43
C PRO A 269 14.32 -9.56 -16.11
N ASP A 270 14.41 -9.82 -17.42
CA ASP A 270 13.38 -10.47 -18.23
C ASP A 270 11.97 -9.89 -18.06
N TYR A 271 11.81 -8.56 -17.94
CA TYR A 271 10.50 -7.95 -17.68
C TYR A 271 9.42 -8.29 -18.74
N GLU A 272 9.84 -8.67 -19.96
CA GLU A 272 8.96 -9.10 -21.05
C GLU A 272 8.24 -10.43 -20.74
N ASP A 273 8.68 -11.21 -19.74
CA ASP A 273 7.99 -12.43 -19.26
C ASP A 273 6.59 -12.14 -18.67
N THR A 274 6.36 -10.89 -18.28
CA THR A 274 5.07 -10.38 -17.77
C THR A 274 4.12 -9.94 -18.89
N TRP A 275 4.59 -9.84 -20.13
CA TRP A 275 3.77 -9.42 -21.26
C TRP A 275 2.88 -10.57 -21.71
N LYS A 276 1.63 -10.25 -22.03
CA LYS A 276 0.63 -11.21 -22.49
C LYS A 276 -0.03 -10.69 -23.76
N GLU A 277 0.09 -11.47 -24.83
CA GLU A 277 -0.48 -11.14 -26.15
C GLU A 277 -1.85 -11.80 -26.40
N ASP A 278 -2.35 -12.57 -25.43
CA ASP A 278 -3.67 -13.18 -25.54
C ASP A 278 -4.79 -12.13 -25.36
N LYS A 279 -5.95 -12.40 -25.95
CA LYS A 279 -7.14 -11.53 -25.84
C LYS A 279 -8.04 -11.88 -24.66
N ARG A 280 -7.55 -12.69 -23.72
CA ARG A 280 -8.32 -13.11 -22.55
C ARG A 280 -8.39 -11.93 -21.59
N SER A 281 -9.60 -11.66 -21.10
CA SER A 281 -9.82 -10.68 -20.04
C SER A 281 -8.98 -11.00 -18.81
N VAL A 282 -8.67 -9.99 -18.00
CA VAL A 282 -8.10 -10.19 -16.65
C VAL A 282 -9.17 -10.45 -15.60
N VAL A 283 -10.44 -10.22 -15.92
CA VAL A 283 -11.58 -10.27 -14.99
C VAL A 283 -12.31 -11.62 -15.07
N ASP A 284 -12.90 -12.05 -13.95
CA ASP A 284 -13.78 -13.23 -13.85
C ASP A 284 -13.14 -14.51 -14.38
N GLY A 285 -11.87 -14.77 -14.00
CA GLY A 285 -11.10 -15.90 -14.53
C GLY A 285 -10.90 -15.83 -16.04
N GLY A 286 -10.94 -14.62 -16.61
CA GLY A 286 -10.77 -14.32 -18.01
C GLY A 286 -12.01 -14.51 -18.89
N LYS A 287 -13.18 -14.61 -18.29
CA LYS A 287 -14.47 -14.60 -18.99
C LYS A 287 -14.90 -13.19 -19.40
N GLY A 288 -14.32 -12.15 -18.81
CA GLY A 288 -14.71 -10.76 -19.03
C GLY A 288 -15.90 -10.34 -18.17
N TYR A 289 -16.42 -9.16 -18.49
CA TYR A 289 -17.55 -8.56 -17.82
C TYR A 289 -18.53 -7.99 -18.85
N ASP A 290 -19.75 -7.67 -18.42
CA ASP A 290 -20.72 -6.97 -19.25
C ASP A 290 -20.52 -5.46 -19.06
N PRO A 291 -19.98 -4.73 -20.06
CA PRO A 291 -19.70 -3.30 -19.91
C PRO A 291 -20.96 -2.48 -19.69
N ASN A 292 -22.14 -2.95 -20.11
CA ASN A 292 -23.39 -2.22 -19.92
C ASN A 292 -23.84 -2.15 -18.44
N LYS A 293 -23.23 -2.95 -17.56
CA LYS A 293 -23.49 -2.90 -16.12
C LYS A 293 -22.67 -1.83 -15.40
N PHE A 294 -21.70 -1.22 -16.08
CA PHE A 294 -20.81 -0.22 -15.52
C PHE A 294 -20.99 1.08 -16.30
N VAL A 295 -21.43 2.13 -15.61
CA VAL A 295 -21.57 3.44 -16.22
C VAL A 295 -20.18 4.00 -16.50
N VAL A 296 -20.00 4.56 -17.69
CA VAL A 296 -18.77 5.23 -18.09
C VAL A 296 -18.98 6.73 -17.89
N TYR A 297 -18.05 7.36 -17.20
CA TYR A 297 -17.95 8.81 -17.04
C TYR A 297 -16.61 9.27 -17.59
N THR A 298 -16.57 10.49 -18.07
CA THR A 298 -15.41 11.19 -18.62
C THR A 298 -14.94 12.28 -17.65
N GLU A 299 -13.78 12.87 -17.89
CA GLU A 299 -13.28 13.97 -17.06
C GLU A 299 -14.27 15.15 -16.99
N ASP A 300 -14.91 15.49 -18.11
CA ASP A 300 -15.95 16.53 -18.23
C ASP A 300 -17.12 16.33 -17.25
N ASP A 301 -17.45 15.08 -16.91
CA ASP A 301 -18.54 14.76 -15.97
C ASP A 301 -18.22 15.14 -14.51
N TYR A 302 -16.96 15.46 -14.21
CA TYR A 302 -16.47 15.84 -12.87
C TYR A 302 -16.07 17.32 -12.78
N GLU A 303 -16.35 18.15 -13.80
CA GLU A 303 -15.89 19.55 -13.85
C GLU A 303 -16.45 20.45 -12.74
N ASP A 304 -17.69 20.19 -12.32
CA ASP A 304 -18.46 21.09 -11.44
C ASP A 304 -18.09 20.98 -9.95
N PHE A 305 -17.17 20.09 -9.58
CA PHE A 305 -16.71 19.93 -8.21
C PHE A 305 -15.25 19.53 -8.15
N ASP A 306 -14.64 19.76 -7.00
CA ASP A 306 -13.32 19.24 -6.70
C ASP A 306 -13.42 18.30 -5.50
N VAL A 307 -13.06 17.03 -5.72
CA VAL A 307 -13.04 16.00 -4.67
C VAL A 307 -12.00 16.36 -3.59
N PHE A 308 -11.03 17.21 -3.94
CA PHE A 308 -9.87 17.52 -3.13
C PHE A 308 -9.90 18.89 -2.45
N ASP A 309 -10.99 19.67 -2.60
CA ASP A 309 -11.10 21.03 -2.04
C ASP A 309 -10.85 21.12 -0.52
N GLU A 310 -11.16 20.06 0.22
CA GLU A 310 -10.95 19.99 1.68
C GLU A 310 -9.72 19.16 2.08
N ILE A 311 -8.96 18.65 1.11
CA ILE A 311 -7.75 17.87 1.38
C ILE A 311 -6.57 18.81 1.53
N GLU A 312 -5.91 18.73 2.68
CA GLU A 312 -4.68 19.48 2.92
C GLU A 312 -3.58 19.00 1.97
N VAL A 313 -3.11 19.91 1.14
CA VAL A 313 -1.92 19.69 0.30
C VAL A 313 -0.69 19.87 1.18
N VAL A 314 -0.05 18.75 1.51
CA VAL A 314 1.23 18.75 2.25
C VAL A 314 2.36 18.87 1.24
N GLU A 315 3.24 19.85 1.43
CA GLU A 315 4.47 19.99 0.65
C GLU A 315 5.54 19.04 1.20
N TYR A 316 6.42 18.53 0.33
CA TYR A 316 7.55 17.72 0.77
C TYR A 316 8.54 18.58 1.56
N ASP A 317 8.81 18.19 2.80
CA ASP A 317 9.83 18.83 3.65
C ASP A 317 11.20 18.20 3.41
N GLU A 318 12.19 18.99 2.98
CA GLU A 318 13.58 18.54 2.83
C GLU A 318 14.29 18.39 4.18
N GLU A 319 13.83 19.08 5.22
CA GLU A 319 14.38 18.96 6.56
C GLU A 319 13.95 17.62 7.19
N LEU A 320 14.92 16.95 7.83
CA LEU A 320 14.69 15.69 8.52
C LEU A 320 14.48 16.00 10.01
N PRO A 321 13.45 15.42 10.66
CA PRO A 321 13.35 15.46 12.12
C PRO A 321 14.61 14.87 12.76
N GLU A 322 15.12 15.47 13.84
CA GLU A 322 16.35 15.03 14.52
C GLU A 322 16.34 13.53 14.83
N ASP A 323 15.26 13.03 15.44
CA ASP A 323 15.10 11.60 15.76
C ASP A 323 15.11 10.66 14.54
N TYR A 324 14.76 11.17 13.35
CA TYR A 324 14.83 10.42 12.09
C TYR A 324 16.22 10.58 11.45
N ASP A 325 16.85 11.74 11.61
CA ASP A 325 18.17 12.01 11.08
C ASP A 325 19.22 11.10 11.76
N GLU A 326 19.13 10.99 13.08
CA GLU A 326 19.98 10.15 13.95
C GLU A 326 19.83 8.63 13.73
N LEU A 327 18.88 8.16 12.91
CA LEU A 327 18.75 6.73 12.60
C LEU A 327 19.85 6.18 11.67
N GLU A 328 20.80 7.02 11.25
CA GLU A 328 21.99 6.63 10.49
C GLU A 328 23.27 6.72 11.34
N GLU A 329 23.63 5.62 12.00
CA GLU A 329 25.00 5.33 12.49
C GLU A 329 25.20 3.83 12.84
N TYR A 330 24.44 2.90 12.23
CA TYR A 330 24.61 1.45 12.42
C TYR A 330 25.38 0.75 11.27
N GLU A 331 26.08 1.53 10.45
CA GLU A 331 27.08 1.02 9.52
C GLU A 331 28.44 1.60 9.99
N GLU A 332 29.30 0.75 10.58
CA GLU A 332 30.74 0.97 10.93
C GLU A 332 31.19 1.01 12.41
N GLU A 333 30.42 0.54 13.41
CA GLU A 333 31.00 0.16 14.73
C GLU A 333 30.71 -1.31 15.09
N GLU A 334 31.18 -2.24 14.24
CA GLU A 334 31.63 -3.56 14.73
C GLU A 334 33.12 -3.65 14.47
N GLY A 335 33.86 -3.12 15.44
CA GLY A 335 35.31 -3.09 15.42
C GLY A 335 35.94 -2.38 16.61
N GLU A 336 35.25 -2.22 17.75
CA GLU A 336 35.79 -2.00 19.10
C GLU A 336 34.60 -1.89 20.07
N ASP A 337 34.76 -2.40 21.30
CA ASP A 337 33.85 -2.28 22.45
C ASP A 337 32.72 -3.34 22.63
N GLU A 338 33.12 -4.62 22.73
CA GLU A 338 32.53 -5.50 23.75
C GLU A 338 33.51 -5.60 24.94
N GLU A 339 33.46 -4.64 25.88
CA GLU A 339 33.86 -4.94 27.26
C GLU A 339 32.62 -5.40 28.03
N GLU A 340 32.52 -6.72 28.18
CA GLU A 340 31.62 -7.37 29.13
C GLU A 340 31.87 -6.82 30.54
N SER A 341 30.80 -6.33 31.16
CA SER A 341 30.75 -6.07 32.59
C SER A 341 30.80 -7.40 33.36
N GLU A 342 31.99 -7.82 33.77
CA GLU A 342 32.13 -8.84 34.81
C GLU A 342 32.14 -8.16 36.19
N ASP A 343 31.09 -8.43 36.97
CA ASP A 343 30.99 -8.09 38.39
C ASP A 343 32.15 -8.75 39.17
N GLU A 344 33.02 -7.93 39.75
CA GLU A 344 34.08 -8.34 40.67
C GLU A 344 33.51 -8.88 41.99
N GLU A 345 33.66 -10.19 42.24
CA GLU A 345 33.75 -10.74 43.61
C GLU A 345 35.19 -11.14 43.95
N GLU A 346 35.84 -10.21 44.65
CA GLU A 346 36.83 -10.37 45.73
C GLU A 346 37.42 -11.79 45.98
N TYR A 347 38.66 -12.05 45.52
CA TYR A 347 39.56 -13.02 46.16
C TYR A 347 41.03 -12.57 46.13
N GLU A 348 41.67 -12.78 47.28
CA GLU A 348 42.93 -12.21 47.77
C GLU A 348 44.18 -12.57 46.95
N GLU A 349 45.09 -11.59 46.91
CA GLU A 349 46.50 -11.67 46.50
C GLU A 349 47.23 -12.85 47.15
N GLU A 350 48.12 -13.52 46.40
CA GLU A 350 49.51 -13.68 46.82
C GLU A 350 50.44 -13.74 45.61
N GLU A 351 51.41 -12.83 45.62
CA GLU A 351 52.54 -12.75 44.71
C GLU A 351 53.48 -13.95 44.82
N SER A 352 54.05 -14.38 43.69
CA SER A 352 55.47 -14.74 43.68
C SER A 352 56.05 -14.54 42.28
N GLU A 353 56.98 -13.59 42.24
CA GLU A 353 57.98 -13.32 41.21
C GLU A 353 58.70 -14.59 40.74
N ASP A 354 58.97 -14.70 39.43
CA ASP A 354 60.27 -15.20 38.94
C ASP A 354 60.43 -14.76 37.47
N GLU A 355 61.36 -13.82 37.29
CA GLU A 355 61.99 -13.45 36.01
C GLU A 355 62.79 -14.65 35.47
N GLU A 356 62.75 -14.93 34.16
CA GLU A 356 63.97 -15.27 33.39
C GLU A 356 63.82 -14.85 31.91
N GLU A 357 64.90 -14.23 31.41
CA GLU A 357 65.16 -13.77 30.05
C GLU A 357 65.24 -14.94 29.03
N TYR A 358 65.12 -14.65 27.72
CA TYR A 358 66.17 -14.84 26.69
C TYR A 358 65.61 -14.83 25.26
N GLU A 359 66.06 -13.81 24.51
CA GLU A 359 66.61 -13.78 23.14
C GLU A 359 65.88 -14.37 21.91
N GLU A 360 65.68 -13.46 20.95
CA GLU A 360 65.93 -13.50 19.48
C GLU A 360 65.91 -14.84 18.73
N GLU A 361 65.18 -14.90 17.59
CA GLU A 361 65.83 -14.96 16.26
C GLU A 361 64.84 -14.79 15.09
N GLU A 362 65.40 -14.25 14.00
CA GLU A 362 64.81 -13.91 12.71
C GLU A 362 64.46 -15.14 11.84
N GLY A 363 63.65 -14.91 10.79
CA GLY A 363 63.46 -15.88 9.71
C GLY A 363 62.53 -15.37 8.62
N GLU A 364 63.09 -14.76 7.59
CA GLU A 364 62.50 -14.53 6.27
C GLU A 364 62.15 -15.87 5.59
N ASP A 365 61.11 -15.92 4.76
CA ASP A 365 61.12 -16.60 3.45
C ASP A 365 59.81 -16.29 2.68
N GLU A 366 59.98 -15.59 1.56
CA GLU A 366 59.05 -15.54 0.43
C GLU A 366 59.02 -16.91 -0.27
N GLU A 367 57.96 -17.25 -1.03
CA GLU A 367 58.05 -17.92 -2.35
C GLU A 367 56.67 -17.96 -3.04
N GLU A 368 56.70 -17.60 -4.33
CA GLU A 368 55.62 -17.60 -5.32
C GLU A 368 55.27 -19.03 -5.77
N TYR A 369 54.05 -19.24 -6.29
CA TYR A 369 53.74 -20.39 -7.15
C TYR A 369 52.89 -19.94 -8.35
N GLU A 370 53.45 -20.20 -9.54
CA GLU A 370 52.86 -20.04 -10.87
C GLU A 370 51.92 -21.22 -11.25
N GLU A 371 51.08 -20.92 -12.25
CA GLU A 371 50.08 -21.72 -12.96
C GLU A 371 50.61 -23.02 -13.61
N GLU A 372 49.73 -24.02 -13.82
CA GLU A 372 49.64 -24.79 -15.08
C GLU A 372 48.20 -25.30 -15.33
N GLU A 373 47.76 -25.20 -16.59
CA GLU A 373 46.51 -25.74 -17.14
C GLU A 373 46.67 -27.20 -17.61
N GLU A 374 45.59 -28.00 -17.60
CA GLU A 374 45.41 -29.13 -18.54
C GLU A 374 43.92 -29.37 -18.88
N SER A 375 43.74 -30.03 -20.02
CA SER A 375 42.65 -30.01 -21.01
C SER A 375 41.75 -31.26 -21.06
N GLU A 376 40.59 -31.11 -21.72
CA GLU A 376 39.82 -32.08 -22.55
C GLU A 376 39.22 -33.36 -21.92
N ASP A 377 37.89 -33.53 -22.02
CA ASP A 377 37.25 -34.54 -22.91
C ASP A 377 35.70 -34.51 -22.84
N GLU A 378 35.07 -34.52 -24.01
CA GLU A 378 33.64 -34.70 -24.29
C GLU A 378 33.29 -36.20 -24.34
N GLU A 379 32.11 -36.64 -23.87
CA GLU A 379 31.38 -37.77 -24.47
C GLU A 379 29.84 -37.63 -24.33
N GLU A 380 29.17 -37.85 -25.47
CA GLU A 380 27.72 -37.94 -25.70
C GLU A 380 27.11 -39.25 -25.17
N TYR A 381 25.83 -39.23 -24.79
CA TYR A 381 24.97 -40.43 -24.80
C TYR A 381 23.57 -40.06 -25.32
N GLU A 382 23.16 -40.73 -26.42
CA GLU A 382 21.83 -40.69 -27.04
C GLU A 382 20.88 -41.74 -26.46
N GLU A 383 19.59 -41.36 -26.48
CA GLU A 383 18.33 -42.11 -26.69
C GLU A 383 18.08 -43.49 -26.05
N GLU A 384 16.94 -43.62 -25.36
CA GLU A 384 15.94 -44.67 -25.63
C GLU A 384 14.51 -44.11 -25.41
N GLU A 385 13.67 -44.20 -26.45
CA GLU A 385 12.22 -44.10 -26.38
C GLU A 385 11.60 -45.48 -26.12
N GLU A 386 10.57 -45.57 -25.28
CA GLU A 386 9.57 -46.64 -25.36
C GLU A 386 8.15 -46.08 -25.16
N SER A 387 7.25 -46.67 -25.93
CA SER A 387 5.86 -46.32 -26.21
C SER A 387 4.86 -47.32 -25.62
N GLU A 388 3.57 -46.95 -25.64
CA GLU A 388 2.34 -47.77 -25.42
C GLU A 388 2.02 -48.00 -23.91
N ASP A 389 0.81 -47.75 -23.39
CA ASP A 389 -0.52 -48.23 -23.83
C ASP A 389 -1.68 -47.27 -23.44
N GLU A 390 -2.68 -47.21 -24.32
CA GLU A 390 -4.07 -46.81 -24.05
C GLU A 390 -4.82 -47.98 -23.38
N GLU A 391 -5.72 -47.74 -22.42
CA GLU A 391 -7.02 -48.46 -22.32
C GLU A 391 -8.06 -47.59 -21.57
N GLU A 392 -9.22 -47.38 -22.21
CA GLU A 392 -10.51 -46.99 -21.62
C GLU A 392 -11.06 -48.13 -20.74
N TYR A 393 -11.91 -47.86 -19.73
CA TYR A 393 -13.25 -48.48 -19.53
C TYR A 393 -14.05 -47.75 -18.42
N GLU A 394 -15.38 -47.87 -18.57
CA GLU A 394 -16.53 -47.20 -17.97
C GLU A 394 -16.91 -47.57 -16.51
N GLU A 395 -17.74 -46.68 -15.94
CA GLU A 395 -18.92 -46.86 -15.04
C GLU A 395 -19.02 -48.00 -13.99
N GLY A 396 -19.51 -47.63 -12.79
CA GLY A 396 -20.49 -48.48 -12.08
C GLY A 396 -20.41 -48.55 -10.55
N GLU A 397 -21.30 -47.79 -9.90
CA GLU A 397 -22.17 -48.13 -8.74
C GLU A 397 -21.63 -48.48 -7.33
N GLU A 398 -22.16 -47.71 -6.38
CA GLU A 398 -22.78 -48.03 -5.07
C GLU A 398 -22.16 -49.07 -4.12
N SER A 399 -21.93 -48.64 -2.87
CA SER A 399 -22.48 -49.35 -1.69
C SER A 399 -22.46 -48.48 -0.43
N GLU A 400 -23.58 -48.52 0.28
CA GLU A 400 -23.92 -48.00 1.61
C GLU A 400 -23.19 -48.75 2.75
N ASP A 401 -23.39 -48.23 3.98
CA ASP A 401 -23.29 -48.85 5.33
C ASP A 401 -22.32 -48.11 6.28
N GLU A 402 -22.82 -47.22 7.15
CA GLU A 402 -23.39 -47.46 8.52
C GLU A 402 -22.28 -47.76 9.58
N GLU A 403 -21.99 -46.79 10.46
CA GLU A 403 -22.29 -46.74 11.92
C GLU A 403 -21.42 -47.73 12.76
N GLU A 404 -20.72 -47.37 13.85
CA GLU A 404 -21.21 -46.86 15.15
C GLU A 404 -20.02 -46.46 16.08
N TYR A 405 -20.31 -45.45 16.93
CA TYR A 405 -19.96 -45.12 18.34
C TYR A 405 -18.72 -45.63 19.10
N GLU A 406 -18.12 -44.70 19.90
CA GLU A 406 -17.83 -44.76 21.36
C GLU A 406 -17.19 -43.39 21.76
N GLU A 407 -17.93 -42.42 22.34
CA GLU A 407 -18.05 -42.09 23.78
C GLU A 407 -16.73 -42.03 24.58
N GLU A 408 -16.33 -40.85 25.05
CA GLU A 408 -16.05 -40.60 26.47
C GLU A 408 -16.29 -39.12 26.87
N GLU A 409 -16.91 -38.99 28.04
CA GLU A 409 -17.30 -37.84 28.87
C GLU A 409 -16.10 -36.91 29.19
N GLY A 410 -16.21 -35.67 29.67
CA GLY A 410 -17.28 -34.83 30.21
C GLY A 410 -16.58 -33.72 31.04
N GLU A 411 -17.18 -32.54 31.15
CA GLU A 411 -17.21 -31.68 32.35
C GLU A 411 -17.88 -30.33 31.99
N ASP A 412 -19.01 -30.12 32.65
CA ASP A 412 -19.92 -28.97 32.56
C ASP A 412 -19.37 -27.75 33.33
N GLU A 413 -19.62 -26.54 32.82
CA GLU A 413 -19.87 -25.37 33.68
C GLU A 413 -21.09 -24.58 33.17
N GLU A 414 -22.10 -24.53 34.03
CA GLU A 414 -23.37 -23.82 33.92
C GLU A 414 -23.19 -22.30 34.02
N TYR A 415 -23.95 -21.51 33.24
CA TYR A 415 -24.39 -20.18 33.68
C TYR A 415 -25.84 -19.92 33.25
N GLU A 416 -26.60 -19.45 34.23
CA GLU A 416 -28.05 -19.34 34.33
C GLU A 416 -28.66 -18.27 33.41
N GLU A 417 -29.83 -18.58 32.84
CA GLU A 417 -30.77 -17.64 32.24
C GLU A 417 -31.56 -16.93 33.37
N GLU A 418 -31.52 -15.59 33.41
CA GLU A 418 -32.54 -14.82 34.13
C GLU A 418 -33.49 -14.15 33.13
N GLU A 419 -34.71 -14.70 33.08
CA GLU A 419 -35.90 -13.99 32.62
C GLU A 419 -36.28 -12.92 33.65
N SER A 420 -36.59 -11.71 33.19
CA SER A 420 -37.41 -10.78 33.95
C SER A 420 -38.57 -10.30 33.09
N GLU A 421 -39.76 -10.77 33.47
CA GLU A 421 -41.05 -10.22 33.13
C GLU A 421 -41.20 -8.85 33.80
N GLU A 422 -41.63 -7.81 33.07
CA GLU A 422 -42.42 -6.73 33.68
C GLU A 422 -43.58 -6.31 32.76
N GLU A 423 -44.71 -6.13 33.43
CA GLU A 423 -46.07 -6.08 32.94
C GLU A 423 -46.48 -4.75 32.28
N TYR A 424 -47.56 -4.87 31.52
CA TYR A 424 -48.46 -3.83 31.02
C TYR A 424 -48.84 -2.76 32.06
N ASN A 425 -48.93 -1.50 31.62
CA ASN A 425 -50.00 -0.57 32.03
C ASN A 425 -50.35 0.36 30.85
N GLU A 426 -51.50 0.10 30.24
CA GLU A 426 -52.36 1.10 29.61
C GLU A 426 -52.96 1.97 30.72
N ASP A 427 -52.99 3.29 30.55
CA ASP A 427 -54.12 4.13 30.98
C ASP A 427 -54.13 5.44 30.17
N GLU A 428 -55.27 5.66 29.53
CA GLU A 428 -55.74 6.87 28.87
C GLU A 428 -56.04 7.98 29.90
N GLU A 429 -55.93 9.26 29.52
CA GLU A 429 -56.87 10.40 29.80
C GLU A 429 -56.32 11.62 28.99
N GLU A 430 -56.92 11.98 27.85
CA GLU A 430 -58.01 12.97 27.65
C GLU A 430 -57.69 14.45 27.98
N GLU A 431 -57.65 15.23 26.89
CA GLU A 431 -58.23 16.56 26.61
C GLU A 431 -58.00 17.84 27.46
N GLU A 432 -58.02 18.94 26.68
CA GLU A 432 -58.36 20.35 26.97
C GLU A 432 -57.33 21.28 27.63
N SER A 433 -56.83 22.25 26.85
CA SER A 433 -57.31 23.64 26.96
C SER A 433 -56.72 24.55 25.85
N GLU A 434 -57.65 25.13 25.10
CA GLU A 434 -57.46 26.29 24.22
C GLU A 434 -57.53 27.61 25.03
N GLU A 435 -57.16 28.70 24.35
CA GLU A 435 -57.50 30.12 24.58
C GLU A 435 -56.73 30.92 25.67
N GLU A 436 -56.34 32.19 25.50
CA GLU A 436 -56.27 33.18 24.39
C GLU A 436 -55.66 34.49 24.96
N TYR A 437 -55.35 35.44 24.06
CA TYR A 437 -55.23 36.92 24.23
C TYR A 437 -53.89 37.51 24.71
N ASN A 438 -53.33 38.59 24.15
CA ASN A 438 -53.76 39.56 23.11
C ASN A 438 -52.50 40.33 22.60
N GLU A 439 -52.35 40.57 21.29
CA GLU A 439 -52.58 41.84 20.56
C GLU A 439 -51.79 43.07 21.04
N GLU A 440 -50.96 43.64 20.13
CA GLU A 440 -51.06 45.05 19.75
C GLU A 440 -50.48 45.28 18.33
N GLU A 441 -51.33 45.90 17.51
CA GLU A 441 -51.25 46.32 16.10
C GLU A 441 -50.26 47.49 15.84
N GLU A 442 -49.58 47.50 14.68
CA GLU A 442 -49.76 48.36 13.47
C GLU A 442 -49.29 49.84 13.49
N ALA A 443 -48.74 50.24 12.33
CA ALA A 443 -48.66 51.57 11.66
C ALA A 443 -47.25 51.76 11.05
N GLU A 444 -47.03 51.58 9.74
CA GLU A 444 -47.36 52.45 8.57
C GLU A 444 -46.56 53.77 8.46
N GLU A 445 -46.32 54.13 7.18
CA GLU A 445 -45.86 55.40 6.57
C GLU A 445 -44.34 55.62 6.44
N GLU A 446 -43.74 55.42 5.25
CA GLU A 446 -43.73 56.30 4.06
C GLU A 446 -43.19 57.71 4.32
N TYR A 447 -41.99 58.01 3.79
CA TYR A 447 -41.56 59.35 3.39
C TYR A 447 -40.66 59.23 2.14
N GLU A 448 -41.23 59.49 0.97
CA GLU A 448 -40.53 60.01 -0.22
C GLU A 448 -40.68 61.54 -0.27
N GLU A 449 -39.88 62.16 -1.17
CA GLU A 449 -39.88 63.57 -1.60
C GLU A 449 -39.15 64.56 -0.67
N GLU A 450 -38.29 65.47 -1.12
CA GLU A 450 -37.96 66.01 -2.44
C GLU A 450 -36.71 66.91 -2.26
N SER A 451 -35.82 67.01 -3.25
CA SER A 451 -35.49 68.31 -3.90
C SER A 451 -34.28 68.18 -4.84
N ASP A 452 -34.59 68.15 -6.13
CA ASP A 452 -34.02 68.95 -7.22
C ASP A 452 -32.69 69.71 -7.01
N GLY A 453 -31.83 69.58 -8.04
CA GLY A 453 -31.51 70.76 -8.87
C GLY A 453 -30.04 71.21 -8.92
N GLU A 454 -29.45 71.05 -10.12
CA GLU A 454 -28.51 71.93 -10.86
C GLU A 454 -27.45 71.08 -11.58
N GLU A 455 -27.64 70.77 -12.86
CA GLU A 455 -27.26 71.57 -14.04
C GLU A 455 -25.76 71.93 -14.14
N GLY A 456 -25.11 71.39 -15.19
CA GLY A 456 -24.31 72.23 -16.09
C GLY A 456 -22.82 71.92 -16.24
N GLY A 457 -22.41 71.61 -17.49
CA GLY A 457 -21.04 71.67 -18.03
C GLY A 457 -20.43 70.29 -18.31
N GLU A 458 -20.36 69.74 -19.53
CA GLU A 458 -19.61 70.24 -20.72
C GLU A 458 -18.24 70.77 -20.30
N GLU A 459 -17.10 70.18 -20.67
CA GLU A 459 -16.58 69.89 -22.02
C GLU A 459 -15.29 69.03 -21.89
N GLU A 460 -14.97 68.26 -22.94
CA GLU A 460 -13.67 68.11 -23.66
C GLU A 460 -12.33 68.23 -22.87
N GLU A 461 -11.23 67.51 -23.12
CA GLU A 461 -10.70 66.79 -24.28
C GLU A 461 -9.38 66.10 -23.85
N GLU A 462 -8.95 65.13 -24.65
CA GLU A 462 -7.57 64.75 -25.02
C GLU A 462 -6.48 64.31 -24.01
N GLU A 463 -5.98 63.10 -24.30
CA GLU A 463 -4.57 62.69 -24.43
C GLU A 463 -3.52 63.16 -23.39
N LYS A 464 -3.06 62.22 -22.55
CA LYS A 464 -1.77 61.52 -22.76
C LYS A 464 -1.50 60.43 -21.74
#